data_AF-A0A5E4R759-F1
#
_entry.id   AF-A0A5E4R759-F1
#
_cell.length_a   1.000
_cell.length_b   1.000
_cell.length_c   1.000
_cell.angle_alpha   90.00
_cell.angle_beta   90.00
_cell.angle_gamma   90.00
#
_symmetry.space_group_name_H-M   'P 1'
#
loop_
_entity.id
_entity.type
_entity.pdbx_description
1 polymer ?
#
loop_
_entity_poly.entity_id
_entity_poly.type
_entity_poly.pdbx_seq_one_letter_code
_entity_poly.pdbx_strand_id
1 'polypeptide(L)'
;MSFSECDKDFKFLADLLPLYDGNPKLLNFYIREVENIIQLLSEPSRVHPAFICLSKSKLGGVAIDAIAYDESLITWDSIKNALIRRLGEPRNEIQVMQELTRTRRNKYEDAETFGN
;
A
#
# COMPACT_ATOMS: atom_id res chain seq x y z
N MET A 1 -15.38 26.88 5.65
CA MET A 1 -14.88 25.86 6.58
C MET A 1 -13.77 26.51 7.40
N SER A 2 -13.83 26.45 8.72
CA SER A 2 -12.81 27.08 9.58
C SER A 2 -11.54 26.22 9.60
N PHE A 3 -10.36 26.84 9.72
CA PHE A 3 -9.08 26.10 9.78
C PHE A 3 -9.04 25.08 10.94
N SER A 4 -9.73 25.36 12.05
CA SER A 4 -9.76 24.50 13.26
C SER A 4 -10.54 23.20 13.11
N GLU A 5 -11.53 23.15 12.22
CA GLU A 5 -12.25 21.89 11.90
C GLU A 5 -11.38 21.01 11.01
N CYS A 6 -10.67 21.63 10.07
CA CYS A 6 -9.78 20.97 9.12
C CYS A 6 -8.60 20.24 9.81
N ASP A 7 -8.02 20.82 10.87
CA ASP A 7 -6.89 20.22 11.61
C ASP A 7 -7.25 18.90 12.31
N LYS A 8 -8.48 18.79 12.84
CA LYS A 8 -8.95 17.56 13.51
C LYS A 8 -9.16 16.43 12.51
N ASP A 9 -9.69 16.76 11.34
CA ASP A 9 -9.93 15.80 10.26
C ASP A 9 -8.60 15.28 9.69
N PHE A 10 -7.62 16.17 9.48
CA PHE A 10 -6.29 15.74 9.02
C PHE A 10 -5.54 14.89 10.03
N LYS A 11 -5.64 15.22 11.33
CA LYS A 11 -5.05 14.41 12.39
C LYS A 11 -5.68 13.02 12.44
N PHE A 12 -7.02 12.94 12.39
CA PHE A 12 -7.74 11.69 12.35
C PHE A 12 -7.35 10.82 11.14
N LEU A 13 -7.27 11.42 9.94
CA LEU A 13 -6.83 10.71 8.74
C LEU A 13 -5.37 10.25 8.85
N ALA A 14 -4.50 11.08 9.41
CA ALA A 14 -3.10 10.72 9.65
C ALA A 14 -2.98 9.55 10.65
N ASP A 15 -3.84 9.48 11.65
CA ASP A 15 -3.85 8.38 12.64
C ASP A 15 -4.38 7.07 12.04
N LEU A 16 -5.31 7.14 11.08
CA LEU A 16 -5.82 5.98 10.35
C LEU A 16 -4.83 5.43 9.31
N LEU A 17 -4.05 6.29 8.67
CA LEU A 17 -3.15 5.88 7.59
C LEU A 17 -2.06 4.93 8.10
N PRO A 18 -1.94 3.72 7.52
CA PRO A 18 -0.92 2.75 7.92
C PRO A 18 0.47 3.23 7.54
N LEU A 19 1.46 2.90 8.37
CA LEU A 19 2.88 3.05 8.02
C LEU A 19 3.29 1.92 7.07
N TYR A 20 4.14 2.24 6.09
CA TYR A 20 4.67 1.25 5.16
C TYR A 20 6.15 1.49 4.87
N ASP A 21 6.97 0.45 5.10
CA ASP A 21 8.42 0.48 4.99
C ASP A 21 8.96 -0.04 3.65
N GLY A 22 8.07 -0.59 2.82
CA GLY A 22 8.41 -1.18 1.53
C GLY A 22 8.45 -2.71 1.51
N ASN A 23 8.02 -3.39 2.58
CA ASN A 23 7.90 -4.85 2.59
C ASN A 23 6.92 -5.33 1.49
N PRO A 24 7.36 -6.10 0.48
CA PRO A 24 6.49 -6.56 -0.61
C PRO A 24 5.28 -7.36 -0.14
N LYS A 25 5.42 -8.15 0.94
CA LYS A 25 4.34 -8.97 1.51
C LYS A 25 3.18 -8.15 2.06
N LEU A 26 3.46 -6.92 2.48
CA LEU A 26 2.48 -6.00 3.08
C LEU A 26 1.94 -4.98 2.08
N LEU A 27 2.42 -4.97 0.84
CA LEU A 27 2.05 -3.97 -0.17
C LEU A 27 0.54 -3.96 -0.45
N ASN A 28 -0.05 -5.13 -0.71
CA ASN A 28 -1.49 -5.23 -0.99
C ASN A 28 -2.34 -4.83 0.22
N PHE A 29 -1.88 -5.15 1.44
CA PHE A 29 -2.52 -4.71 2.66
C PHE A 29 -2.50 -3.19 2.77
N TYR A 30 -1.32 -2.57 2.61
CA TYR A 30 -1.15 -1.12 2.65
C TYR A 30 -2.07 -0.42 1.64
N ILE A 31 -2.05 -0.85 0.37
CA ILE A 31 -2.87 -0.25 -0.70
C ILE A 31 -4.35 -0.31 -0.34
N ARG A 32 -4.83 -1.48 0.11
CA ARG A 32 -6.23 -1.68 0.46
C ARG A 32 -6.66 -0.78 1.62
N GLU A 33 -5.85 -0.66 2.66
CA GLU A 33 -6.16 0.20 3.81
C GLU A 33 -6.23 1.68 3.40
N VAL A 34 -5.30 2.16 2.56
CA VAL A 34 -5.37 3.54 2.05
C VAL A 34 -6.61 3.75 1.18
N GLU A 35 -6.96 2.80 0.32
CA GLU A 35 -8.19 2.86 -0.50
C GLU A 35 -9.46 2.86 0.35
N ASN A 36 -9.50 2.07 1.43
CA ASN A 36 -10.60 2.08 2.40
C ASN A 36 -10.75 3.47 3.05
N ILE A 37 -9.63 4.11 3.42
CA ILE A 37 -9.65 5.47 4.00
C ILE A 37 -10.13 6.50 2.96
N ILE A 38 -9.71 6.37 1.70
CA ILE A 38 -10.19 7.24 0.61
C ILE A 38 -11.71 7.11 0.42
N GLN A 39 -12.26 5.91 0.56
CA GLN A 39 -13.72 5.68 0.50
C GLN A 39 -14.49 6.34 1.65
N LEU A 40 -13.85 6.60 2.79
CA LEU A 40 -14.46 7.34 3.90
C LEU A 40 -14.55 8.85 3.65
N LEU A 41 -13.83 9.37 2.64
CA LEU A 41 -13.85 10.79 2.30
C LEU A 41 -15.15 11.14 1.55
N SER A 42 -15.68 12.34 1.79
CA SER A 42 -16.97 12.79 1.20
C SER A 42 -16.95 12.87 -0.34
N GLU A 43 -15.78 13.08 -0.95
CA GLU A 43 -15.58 13.05 -2.40
C GLU A 43 -14.38 12.16 -2.78
N PRO A 44 -14.55 10.83 -2.87
CA PRO A 44 -13.45 9.91 -3.17
C PRO A 44 -12.79 10.15 -4.54
N SER A 45 -13.54 10.72 -5.49
CA SER A 45 -13.05 11.08 -6.82
C SER A 45 -12.11 12.29 -6.84
N ARG A 46 -12.04 13.04 -5.73
CA ARG A 46 -11.20 14.23 -5.58
C ARG A 46 -10.43 14.16 -4.27
N VAL A 47 -9.53 13.19 -4.18
CA VAL A 47 -8.59 13.11 -3.06
C VAL A 47 -7.79 14.40 -2.96
N HIS A 48 -7.96 15.10 -1.84
CA HIS A 48 -7.32 16.39 -1.61
C HIS A 48 -5.79 16.27 -1.61
N PRO A 49 -5.02 17.22 -2.19
CA PRO A 49 -3.55 17.15 -2.22
C PRO A 49 -2.89 16.96 -0.84
N ALA A 50 -3.49 17.53 0.22
CA ALA A 50 -3.00 17.32 1.58
C ALA A 50 -3.06 15.86 2.04
N PHE A 51 -4.07 15.09 1.60
CA PHE A 51 -4.13 13.66 1.85
C PHE A 51 -3.00 12.93 1.12
N ILE A 52 -2.67 13.34 -0.11
CA ILE A 52 -1.52 12.79 -0.85
C ILE A 52 -0.21 13.03 -0.09
N CYS A 53 0.00 14.24 0.43
CA CYS A 53 1.16 14.56 1.27
C CYS A 53 1.19 13.71 2.54
N LEU A 54 0.04 13.51 3.19
CA LEU A 54 -0.08 12.65 4.37
C LEU A 54 0.23 11.18 4.05
N SER A 55 -0.30 10.63 2.96
CA SER A 55 0.00 9.25 2.56
C SER A 55 1.49 9.06 2.28
N LYS A 56 2.14 10.04 1.64
CA LYS A 56 3.60 10.01 1.42
C LYS A 56 4.39 10.08 2.73
N SER A 57 3.93 10.86 3.72
CA SER A 57 4.64 10.98 5.01
C SER A 57 4.59 9.69 5.85
N LYS A 58 3.69 8.76 5.50
CA LYS A 58 3.57 7.43 6.10
C LYS A 58 4.44 6.37 5.44
N LEU A 59 5.13 6.73 4.37
CA LEU A 59 6.12 5.88 3.72
C LEU A 59 7.48 6.05 4.39
N GLY A 60 8.12 4.93 4.69
CA GLY A 60 9.49 4.88 5.20
C GLY A 60 10.32 3.86 4.43
N GLY A 61 11.61 3.77 4.77
CA GLY A 61 12.51 2.75 4.23
C GLY A 61 12.52 2.68 2.70
N VAL A 62 12.39 1.48 2.17
CA VAL A 62 12.43 1.23 0.72
C VAL A 62 11.21 1.82 0.02
N ALA A 63 10.08 2.02 0.73
CA ALA A 63 8.89 2.63 0.13
C ALA A 63 9.08 4.10 -0.24
N ILE A 64 9.78 4.90 0.58
CA ILE A 64 10.06 6.29 0.24
C ILE A 64 11.08 6.37 -0.91
N ASP A 65 12.12 5.52 -0.89
CA ASP A 65 13.11 5.43 -1.98
C ASP A 65 12.46 5.05 -3.32
N ALA A 66 11.43 4.20 -3.26
CA ALA A 66 10.64 3.82 -4.42
C ALA A 66 9.84 4.98 -5.03
N ILE A 67 9.68 6.14 -4.38
CA ILE A 67 8.94 7.25 -4.98
C ILE A 67 9.66 8.61 -4.93
N ALA A 68 10.78 8.70 -4.22
CA ALA A 68 11.47 9.95 -3.90
C ALA A 68 11.90 10.77 -5.14
N TYR A 69 12.26 10.10 -6.24
CA TYR A 69 12.79 10.74 -7.44
C TYR A 69 11.73 11.13 -8.48
N ASP A 70 10.45 10.87 -8.20
CA ASP A 70 9.36 11.10 -9.16
C ASP A 70 8.41 12.18 -8.64
N GLU A 71 8.68 13.42 -9.05
CA GLU A 71 7.89 14.60 -8.69
C GLU A 71 6.48 14.58 -9.29
N SER A 72 6.24 13.73 -10.31
CA SER A 72 4.94 13.63 -10.98
C SER A 72 3.90 12.84 -10.18
N LEU A 73 4.32 12.21 -9.07
CA LEU A 73 3.45 11.38 -8.22
C LEU A 73 2.55 12.23 -7.32
N ILE A 74 1.61 12.96 -7.93
CA ILE A 74 0.72 13.91 -7.26
C ILE A 74 -0.70 13.39 -7.01
N THR A 75 -1.02 12.17 -7.47
CA THR A 75 -2.30 11.51 -7.24
C THR A 75 -2.11 10.16 -6.54
N TRP A 76 -3.14 9.69 -5.84
CA TRP A 76 -3.08 8.36 -5.21
C TRP A 76 -2.80 7.26 -6.24
N ASP A 77 -3.50 7.27 -7.38
CA ASP A 77 -3.30 6.24 -8.41
C ASP A 77 -1.88 6.24 -8.98
N SER A 78 -1.25 7.41 -9.14
CA SER A 78 0.14 7.49 -9.57
C SER A 78 1.09 6.85 -8.55
N ILE A 79 0.90 7.14 -7.26
CA ILE A 79 1.70 6.58 -6.16
C ILE A 79 1.48 5.07 -6.05
N LYS A 80 0.23 4.62 -6.05
CA LYS A 80 -0.15 3.21 -6.03
C LYS A 80 0.53 2.44 -7.15
N ASN A 81 0.43 2.93 -8.37
CA ASN A 81 1.06 2.30 -9.54
C ASN A 81 2.60 2.28 -9.43
N ALA A 82 3.21 3.35 -8.91
CA ALA A 82 4.65 3.39 -8.68
C ALA A 82 5.10 2.36 -7.63
N LEU A 83 4.38 2.23 -6.52
CA LEU A 83 4.66 1.24 -5.48
C LEU A 83 4.48 -0.19 -6.00
N ILE A 84 3.39 -0.48 -6.72
CA ILE A 84 3.17 -1.79 -7.37
C ILE A 84 4.31 -2.10 -8.34
N ARG A 85 4.70 -1.13 -9.18
CA ARG A 85 5.75 -1.36 -10.17
C ARG A 85 7.12 -1.62 -9.55
N ARG A 86 7.45 -0.98 -8.43
CA ARG A 86 8.80 -1.02 -7.84
C ARG A 86 8.95 -2.03 -6.70
N LEU A 87 7.87 -2.33 -5.99
CA LEU A 87 7.86 -3.17 -4.78
C LEU A 87 6.90 -4.35 -4.89
N GLY A 88 6.05 -4.37 -5.93
CA GLY A 88 5.16 -5.49 -6.18
C GLY A 88 5.93 -6.76 -6.54
N GLU A 89 5.27 -7.89 -6.30
CA GLU A 89 5.84 -9.19 -6.62
C GLU A 89 6.08 -9.28 -8.15
N PRO A 90 7.33 -9.44 -8.60
CA PRO A 90 7.64 -9.46 -10.03
C PRO A 90 7.17 -10.75 -10.72
N ARG A 91 6.78 -11.77 -9.93
CA ARG A 91 6.35 -13.07 -10.44
C ARG A 91 5.02 -12.95 -11.16
N ASN A 92 5.00 -13.33 -12.43
CA ASN A 92 3.75 -13.47 -13.17
C ASN A 92 3.02 -14.77 -12.79
N GLU A 93 1.75 -14.86 -13.16
CA GLU A 93 0.88 -16.00 -12.86
C GLU A 93 1.51 -17.36 -13.25
N ILE A 94 2.25 -17.41 -14.36
CA ILE A 94 2.91 -18.64 -14.84
C ILE A 94 4.02 -19.07 -13.87
N GLN A 95 4.83 -18.13 -13.38
CA GLN A 95 5.90 -18.42 -12.43
C GLN A 95 5.34 -18.88 -11.08
N VAL A 96 4.26 -18.25 -10.61
CA VAL A 96 3.55 -18.65 -9.40
C VAL A 96 2.96 -20.06 -9.57
N MET A 97 2.32 -20.34 -10.70
CA MET A 97 1.73 -21.64 -10.99
C MET A 97 2.80 -22.75 -11.08
N GLN A 98 3.96 -22.44 -11.68
CA GLN A 98 5.09 -23.38 -11.74
C GLN A 98 5.66 -23.69 -10.36
N GLU A 99 5.78 -22.70 -9.47
CA GLU A 99 6.17 -22.93 -8.08
C GLU A 99 5.15 -23.78 -7.34
N LEU A 100 3.85 -23.44 -7.42
CA LEU A 100 2.78 -24.23 -6.80
C LEU A 100 2.78 -25.69 -7.25
N THR A 101 3.06 -25.94 -8.52
CA THR A 101 3.14 -27.31 -9.07
C THR A 101 4.36 -28.08 -8.55
N ARG A 102 5.43 -27.36 -8.16
CA ARG A 102 6.67 -27.93 -7.63
C ARG A 102 6.65 -28.08 -6.11
N THR A 103 5.84 -27.29 -5.41
CA THR A 103 5.67 -27.39 -3.97
C THR A 103 4.98 -28.71 -3.62
N ARG A 104 5.71 -29.60 -2.94
CA ARG A 104 5.16 -30.85 -2.40
C ARG A 104 5.17 -30.79 -0.88
N ARG A 105 4.08 -31.24 -0.26
CA ARG A 105 3.97 -31.34 1.19
C ARG A 105 5.09 -32.21 1.74
N ASN A 106 5.83 -31.69 2.70
CA ASN A 106 6.84 -32.49 3.36
C ASN A 106 6.15 -33.58 4.19
N LYS A 107 6.79 -34.75 4.33
CA LYS A 107 6.19 -35.93 4.96
C LYS A 107 5.87 -35.72 6.45
N TYR A 108 6.49 -34.71 7.05
CA TYR A 108 6.38 -34.35 8.46
C TYR A 108 5.66 -33.00 8.69
N GLU A 109 5.13 -32.38 7.63
CA GLU A 109 4.39 -31.13 7.70
C GLU A 109 2.91 -31.42 7.99
N ASP A 110 2.36 -30.73 8.98
CA ASP A 110 0.94 -30.83 9.29
C ASP A 110 0.10 -30.07 8.24
N ALA A 111 -1.15 -30.48 8.07
CA ALA A 111 -2.01 -29.93 7.02
C ALA A 111 -2.28 -28.43 7.18
N GLU A 112 -2.24 -27.91 8.42
CA GLU A 112 -2.43 -26.49 8.72
C GLU A 112 -1.17 -25.64 8.47
N THR A 113 0.00 -26.27 8.36
CA THR A 113 1.29 -25.57 8.20
C THR A 113 1.77 -25.53 6.76
N PHE A 114 1.24 -26.41 5.89
CA PHE A 114 1.64 -26.47 4.50
C PHE A 114 1.16 -25.25 3.70
N GLY A 115 2.10 -24.47 3.16
CA GLY A 115 1.81 -23.32 2.30
C GLY A 115 1.71 -21.96 2.99
N ASN A 116 2.07 -21.86 4.28
CA ASN A 116 2.20 -20.60 5.04
C ASN A 116 3.62 -20.03 5.00
#